data_AF-A0A4R5X3D4-F1
#
_entry.id   AF-A0A4R5X3D4-F1
#
_cell.length_a   1.000
_cell.length_b   1.000
_cell.length_c   1.000
_cell.angle_alpha   90.00
_cell.angle_beta   90.00
_cell.angle_gamma   90.00
#
_symmetry.space_group_name_H-M   'P 1'
#
loop_
_entity.id
_entity.type
_entity.pdbx_description
1 polymer ?
#
loop_
_entity_poly.entity_id
_entity_poly.type
_entity_poly.pdbx_seq_one_letter_code
_entity_poly.pdbx_strand_id
1 'polypeptide(L)' 'MKRSRRVLEPAKKRRNLLSSLGIEAVDYKDTATLRQFLSERGKIRSRLVTGVTVQQQT' A
#
# COMPACT_ATOMS: atom_id res chain seq x y z
N MET A 1 -16.38 21.30 -29.98
CA MET A 1 -16.02 19.87 -29.89
C MET A 1 -16.14 19.42 -28.43
N LYS A 2 -17.12 18.58 -28.08
CA LYS A 2 -17.32 18.12 -26.70
C LYS A 2 -16.34 16.96 -26.42
N ARG A 3 -15.31 17.19 -25.61
CA ARG A 3 -14.47 16.10 -25.07
C ARG A 3 -15.37 15.26 -24.17
N SER A 4 -15.82 14.11 -24.68
CA SER A 4 -16.47 13.08 -23.87
C SER A 4 -15.52 12.73 -22.73
N ARG A 5 -15.95 13.04 -21.51
CA ARG A 5 -15.23 12.69 -20.29
C ARG A 5 -15.31 11.17 -20.21
N ARG A 6 -14.24 10.46 -20.60
CA ARG A 6 -14.16 9.01 -20.35
C ARG A 6 -14.38 8.84 -18.85
N VAL A 7 -15.48 8.21 -18.47
CA VAL A 7 -15.70 7.77 -17.09
C VAL A 7 -14.61 6.72 -16.85
N LEU A 8 -13.56 7.13 -16.15
CA LEU A 8 -12.50 6.20 -15.77
C LEU A 8 -13.11 5.30 -14.70
N GLU A 9 -13.26 4.01 -15.03
CA GLU A 9 -13.64 2.99 -14.07
C GLU A 9 -12.79 3.15 -12.79
N PRO A 10 -13.41 3.10 -11.60
CA PRO A 10 -12.68 3.28 -10.36
C PRO A 10 -11.57 2.23 -10.28
N ALA A 11 -10.33 2.68 -10.10
CA ALA A 11 -9.18 1.79 -10.02
C ALA A 11 -9.42 0.74 -8.94
N LYS A 12 -9.32 -0.55 -9.32
CA LYS A 12 -9.51 -1.66 -8.39
C LYS A 12 -8.60 -1.47 -7.18
N LYS A 13 -9.20 -1.46 -5.98
CA LYS A 13 -8.43 -1.34 -4.73
C LYS A 13 -7.40 -2.47 -4.69
N ARG A 14 -6.12 -2.10 -4.53
CA ARG A 14 -5.04 -3.08 -4.37
C ARG A 14 -5.25 -3.85 -3.07
N ARG A 15 -4.82 -5.11 -3.06
CA ARG A 15 -4.89 -5.96 -1.88
C ARG A 15 -4.00 -5.36 -0.80
N ASN A 16 -4.52 -5.23 0.42
CA ASN A 16 -3.77 -4.72 1.56
C ASN A 16 -2.66 -5.70 1.94
N LEU A 17 -1.40 -5.26 1.89
CA LEU A 17 -0.26 -6.12 2.15
C LEU A 17 -0.23 -6.68 3.59
N LEU A 18 -0.59 -5.89 4.61
CA LEU A 18 -0.66 -6.35 6.00
C LEU A 18 -1.69 -7.48 6.15
N SER A 19 -2.90 -7.25 5.63
CA SER A 19 -3.97 -8.27 5.65
C SER A 19 -3.61 -9.51 4.82
N SER A 20 -2.88 -9.33 3.71
CA SER A 20 -2.42 -10.44 2.87
C SER A 20 -1.40 -11.34 3.56
N LEU A 21 -0.62 -10.77 4.47
CA LEU A 21 0.40 -11.46 5.23
C LEU A 21 -0.13 -12.01 6.57
N GLY A 22 -1.41 -11.77 6.89
CA GLY A 22 -2.01 -12.18 8.17
C GLY A 22 -1.44 -11.42 9.37
N ILE A 23 -0.94 -10.20 9.16
CA ILE A 23 -0.30 -9.40 10.21
C ILE A 23 -1.35 -8.51 10.87
N GLU A 24 -1.62 -8.75 12.14
CA GLU A 24 -2.56 -7.96 12.95
C GLU A 24 -1.88 -6.84 13.73
N ALA A 25 -0.63 -7.06 14.15
CA ALA A 25 0.18 -6.10 14.90
C ALA A 25 1.57 -5.95 14.27
N VAL A 26 2.08 -4.71 14.25
CA VAL A 26 3.40 -4.38 13.70
C VAL A 26 4.31 -3.95 14.84
N ASP A 27 5.47 -4.60 14.98
CA ASP A 27 6.53 -4.23 15.92
C ASP A 27 7.70 -3.61 15.15
N TYR A 28 8.30 -2.55 15.70
CA TYR A 28 9.49 -1.90 15.13
C TYR A 28 10.73 -2.80 15.17
N LYS A 29 10.72 -3.84 16.01
CA LYS A 29 11.78 -4.85 16.13
C LYS A 29 11.68 -5.94 15.06
N ASP A 30 10.52 -6.12 14.43
CA ASP A 30 10.35 -7.11 13.37
C ASP A 30 10.86 -6.57 12.02
N THR A 31 12.18 -6.62 11.86
CA THR A 31 12.86 -6.15 10.65
C THR A 31 12.48 -6.95 9.40
N ALA A 32 12.06 -8.21 9.54
CA ALA A 32 11.66 -9.04 8.41
C ALA A 32 10.33 -8.55 7.81
N THR A 33 9.38 -8.19 8.67
CA THR A 33 8.12 -7.56 8.25
C THR A 33 8.36 -6.18 7.66
N LEU A 34 9.10 -5.30 8.35
CA LEU A 34 9.30 -3.91 7.93
C LEU A 34 10.00 -3.81 6.56
N ARG A 35 10.93 -4.73 6.24
CA ARG A 35 11.65 -4.72 4.96
C ARG A 35 10.73 -4.92 3.75
N GLN A 36 9.57 -5.53 3.93
CA GLN A 36 8.56 -5.67 2.88
C GLN A 36 7.87 -4.34 2.53
N PHE A 37 7.97 -3.34 3.39
CA PHE A 37 7.43 -1.99 3.17
C PHE A 37 8.50 -0.98 2.75
N LEU A 38 9.75 -1.42 2.56
CA LEU A 38 10.87 -0.60 2.11
C LEU A 38 11.23 -0.89 0.66
N SER A 39 11.62 0.14 -0.07
CA SER A 39 12.30 0.03 -1.36
C SER A 39 13.72 -0.50 -1.18
N GLU A 40 14.35 -0.92 -2.29
CA GLU A 40 15.75 -1.36 -2.28
C GLU A 40 16.73 -0.30 -1.74
N ARG A 41 16.39 0.99 -1.94
CA ARG A 41 17.16 2.14 -1.42
C ARG A 41 16.82 2.50 0.03
N GLY A 42 16.00 1.70 0.71
CA GLY A 42 15.60 1.94 2.10
C GLY A 42 14.51 2.99 2.30
N LYS A 43 13.92 3.55 1.24
CA LYS A 43 12.77 4.47 1.35
C LYS A 43 11.47 3.72 1.59
N ILE A 44 10.56 4.26 2.39
CA ILE A 44 9.22 3.69 2.62
C ILE A 44 8.42 3.66 1.31
N ARG A 45 7.83 2.51 0.99
CA ARG A 45 6.93 2.35 -0.16
C ARG A 45 5.63 3.10 0.07
N SER A 46 5.09 3.71 -0.98
CA SER A 46 3.83 4.44 -0.87
C SER A 46 2.65 3.49 -0.64
N ARG A 47 1.60 4.03 -0.01
CA ARG A 47 0.32 3.33 0.20
C ARG A 47 -0.31 2.82 -1.09
N LEU A 48 -0.08 3.51 -2.22
CA LEU A 48 -0.60 3.07 -3.53
C LEU A 48 0.05 1.78 -4.02
N VAL A 49 1.29 1.51 -3.59
CA VAL A 49 2.02 0.28 -3.91
C VAL A 49 1.63 -0.84 -2.94
N THR A 50 1.56 -0.54 -1.64
CA THR A 50 1.34 -1.54 -0.58
C THR A 50 -0.13 -1.82 -0.28
N GLY A 51 -1.04 -0.95 -0.69
CA GLY A 51 -2.49 -1.13 -0.51
C GLY A 51 -2.97 -1.02 0.95
N VAL A 52 -2.12 -0.55 1.87
CA VAL A 52 -2.49 -0.37 3.29
C VAL A 52 -3.48 0.79 3.47
N THR A 53 -4.11 0.91 4.64
CA THR A 53 -4.98 2.05 4.94
C THR A 53 -4.16 3.30 5.31
N VAL A 54 -4.80 4.47 5.46
CA VAL A 54 -4.11 5.68 5.93
C VAL A 54 -3.54 5.46 7.33
N GLN A 55 -4.38 4.96 8.25
CA GLN A 55 -4.00 4.66 9.64
C GLN A 55 -2.87 3.63 9.75
N GLN A 56 -2.77 2.68 8.83
CA GLN A 56 -1.67 1.71 8.83
C GLN A 56 -0.36 2.28 8.25
N GLN A 57 -0.44 3.38 7.49
CA GLN A 57 0.73 3.99 6.83
C GLN A 57 1.37 5.09 7.68
N THR A 58 0.57 5.77 8.50
CA THR A 58 0.97 6.84 9.44
C THR A 58 1.18 6.28 10.82
#